data_AF-A0A9D7TS31-F1
#
_entry.id   AF-A0A9D7TS31-F1
#
_cell.length_a   1.000
_cell.length_b   1.000
_cell.length_c   1.000
_cell.angle_alpha   90.00
_cell.angle_beta   90.00
_cell.angle_gamma   90.00
#
_symmetry.space_group_name_H-M   'P 1'
#
loop_
_entity.id
_entity.type
_entity.pdbx_description
1 polymer ?
#
loop_
_entity_poly.entity_id
_entity_poly.type
_entity_poly.pdbx_seq_one_letter_code
_entity_poly.pdbx_strand_id
1 'polypeptide(L)'
;MKKVNLLLIFLSIQYLTTAQPSTNNPNLGKKILAEQVENIKEHNGKVDCINYWNIAVAYRHLGVSKDSIYANLYKSMEDNPSKFIETVEFAISYSDNNIQNVGFYKILGSKFLDLVETGKKKAGTQLQQESKITNIINQKVVDTLIAMMILDQQYRKDPFFLKNKEVQRKQYILDSLNGIKLYRLYKEYGYPGKSITGDNEYQNYFCLMVEHGQNKTGEQRFWLPIIAEALKKKELGTAIFKMLLDRVHWLETGKQYFGSHHDVPLDSDESIEKIKMQYGL
;
A
#
# COMPACT_ATOMS: atom_id res chain seq x y z
N MET A 1 -8.88 10.42 -16.14
CA MET A 1 -8.66 10.63 -14.68
C MET A 1 -7.63 9.62 -14.22
N LYS A 2 -6.49 10.09 -13.69
CA LYS A 2 -5.36 9.26 -13.25
C LYS A 2 -5.77 8.43 -12.03
N LYS A 3 -5.80 7.10 -12.18
CA LYS A 3 -6.10 6.17 -11.08
C LYS A 3 -4.78 5.81 -10.40
N VAL A 4 -4.51 6.50 -9.30
CA VAL A 4 -3.40 6.22 -8.38
C VAL A 4 -3.76 4.93 -7.64
N ASN A 5 -3.08 3.83 -7.94
CA ASN A 5 -3.26 2.58 -7.21
C ASN A 5 -2.44 2.66 -5.90
N LEU A 6 -2.94 3.48 -4.95
CA LEU A 6 -2.28 3.79 -3.66
C LEU A 6 -1.92 2.52 -2.86
N LEU A 7 -2.67 1.44 -3.04
CA LEU A 7 -2.58 0.19 -2.30
C LEU A 7 -1.20 -0.48 -2.30
N LEU A 8 -0.62 -0.61 -3.49
CA LEU A 8 0.65 -1.31 -3.71
C LEU A 8 1.85 -0.40 -3.43
N ILE A 9 1.65 0.91 -3.52
CA ILE A 9 2.64 1.94 -3.19
C ILE A 9 2.81 2.07 -1.67
N PHE A 10 1.72 1.94 -0.91
CA PHE A 10 1.77 2.00 0.55
C PHE A 10 2.61 0.86 1.16
N LEU A 11 2.38 -0.39 0.75
CA LEU A 11 3.09 -1.55 1.29
C LEU A 11 4.57 -1.62 0.86
N SER A 12 4.89 -1.12 -0.34
CA SER A 12 6.26 -1.12 -0.86
C SER A 12 7.16 -0.04 -0.25
N ILE A 13 6.57 1.07 0.22
CA ILE A 13 7.32 2.25 0.65
C ILE A 13 7.40 2.38 2.16
N GLN A 14 6.56 1.68 2.92
CA GLN A 14 6.71 1.56 4.37
C GLN A 14 8.08 0.98 4.78
N TYR A 15 8.62 0.06 3.97
CA TYR A 15 9.94 -0.54 4.16
C TYR A 15 11.12 0.37 3.78
N LEU A 16 10.86 1.49 3.07
CA LEU A 16 11.89 2.43 2.62
C LEU A 16 12.26 3.49 3.66
N THR A 17 11.34 3.81 4.58
CA THR A 17 11.46 4.96 5.49
C THR A 17 12.09 4.62 6.85
N THR A 18 12.11 3.36 7.27
CA THR A 18 12.61 2.95 8.61
C THR A 18 14.12 2.72 8.68
N ALA A 19 14.82 2.65 7.55
CA ALA A 19 16.27 2.63 7.55
C ALA A 19 16.80 4.05 7.37
N GLN A 20 17.24 4.62 8.50
CA GLN A 20 18.41 5.51 8.51
C GLN A 20 19.41 5.01 7.44
N PRO A 21 20.08 5.89 6.70
CA PRO A 21 20.96 5.51 5.57
C PRO A 21 22.06 4.48 5.90
N SER A 22 22.24 4.11 7.18
CA SER A 22 23.26 3.21 7.69
C SER A 22 22.79 1.82 8.16
N THR A 23 21.50 1.51 8.30
CA THR A 23 21.12 0.22 8.92
C THR A 23 20.79 -0.86 7.90
N ASN A 24 21.81 -1.60 7.47
CA ASN A 24 21.63 -2.95 6.94
C ASN A 24 20.76 -3.74 7.94
N ASN A 25 19.55 -4.10 7.54
CA ASN A 25 18.66 -4.95 8.33
C ASN A 25 18.35 -6.24 7.55
N PRO A 26 19.25 -7.24 7.59
CA PRO A 26 19.08 -8.45 6.80
C PRO A 26 17.80 -9.21 7.13
N ASN A 27 17.32 -9.14 8.38
CA ASN A 27 16.06 -9.77 8.79
C ASN A 27 14.86 -9.13 8.09
N LEU A 28 14.83 -7.79 8.04
CA LEU A 28 13.79 -7.08 7.29
C LEU A 28 13.84 -7.42 5.80
N GLY A 29 15.03 -7.43 5.20
CA GLY A 29 15.21 -7.81 3.80
C GLY A 29 14.71 -9.23 3.49
N LYS A 30 15.00 -10.22 4.36
CA LYS A 30 14.47 -11.58 4.23
C LYS A 30 12.95 -11.62 4.33
N LYS A 31 12.35 -10.87 5.26
CA LYS A 31 10.89 -10.77 5.44
C LYS A 31 10.21 -10.21 4.17
N ILE A 32 10.75 -9.12 3.61
CA ILE A 32 10.23 -8.53 2.36
C ILE A 32 10.30 -9.54 1.21
N LEU A 33 11.43 -10.25 1.04
CA LEU A 33 11.54 -11.27 -0.03
C LEU A 33 10.54 -12.41 0.15
N ALA A 34 10.37 -12.92 1.36
CA ALA A 34 9.38 -13.97 1.64
C ALA A 34 7.96 -13.50 1.29
N GLU A 35 7.63 -12.25 1.64
CA GLU A 35 6.34 -11.65 1.29
C GLU A 35 6.15 -11.52 -0.24
N GLN A 36 7.19 -11.12 -0.98
CA GLN A 36 7.10 -11.05 -2.45
C GLN A 36 6.94 -12.44 -3.08
N VAL A 37 7.55 -13.49 -2.53
CA VAL A 37 7.35 -14.86 -3.01
C VAL A 37 5.88 -15.29 -2.87
N GLU A 38 5.27 -15.04 -1.73
CA GLU A 38 3.84 -15.37 -1.53
C GLU A 38 2.94 -14.51 -2.42
N ASN A 39 3.21 -13.20 -2.54
CA ASN A 39 2.45 -12.33 -3.43
C ASN A 39 2.51 -12.79 -4.89
N ILE A 40 3.68 -13.18 -5.38
CA ILE A 40 3.86 -13.71 -6.75
C ILE A 40 3.07 -15.02 -6.93
N LYS A 41 3.07 -15.91 -5.93
CA LYS A 41 2.26 -17.15 -5.97
C LYS A 41 0.76 -16.85 -6.03
N GLU A 42 0.27 -15.91 -5.22
CA GLU A 42 -1.14 -15.48 -5.22
C GLU A 42 -1.58 -14.93 -6.58
N HIS A 43 -0.65 -14.34 -7.35
CA HIS A 43 -0.88 -13.81 -8.68
C HIS A 43 -0.44 -14.77 -9.81
N ASN A 44 -0.51 -16.09 -9.57
CA ASN A 44 -0.19 -17.13 -10.56
C ASN A 44 1.22 -17.02 -11.16
N GLY A 45 2.19 -16.59 -10.36
CA GLY A 45 3.58 -16.43 -10.79
C GLY A 45 3.85 -15.13 -11.54
N LYS A 46 2.86 -14.24 -11.71
CA LYS A 46 3.06 -12.95 -12.36
C LYS A 46 3.89 -12.04 -11.45
N VAL A 47 4.93 -11.44 -12.01
CA VAL A 47 5.76 -10.42 -11.35
C VAL A 47 5.46 -9.09 -12.00
N ASP A 48 5.12 -8.08 -11.21
CA ASP A 48 4.81 -6.74 -11.69
C ASP A 48 5.83 -5.67 -11.24
N CYS A 49 5.61 -4.44 -11.69
CA CYS A 49 6.37 -3.24 -11.34
C CYS A 49 6.64 -3.13 -9.83
N ILE A 50 5.65 -3.42 -8.98
CA ILE A 50 5.75 -3.25 -7.53
C ILE A 50 6.53 -4.40 -6.91
N ASN A 51 6.37 -5.63 -7.40
CA ASN A 51 7.21 -6.74 -6.97
C ASN A 51 8.69 -6.45 -7.22
N TYR A 52 9.06 -5.96 -8.41
CA TYR A 52 10.43 -5.59 -8.71
C TYR A 52 10.98 -4.47 -7.81
N TRP A 53 10.16 -3.44 -7.55
CA TRP A 53 10.53 -2.39 -6.60
C TRP A 53 10.81 -2.96 -5.21
N ASN A 54 9.91 -3.80 -4.69
CA ASN A 54 10.07 -4.43 -3.37
C ASN A 54 11.28 -5.34 -3.26
N ILE A 55 11.58 -6.10 -4.31
CA ILE A 55 12.81 -6.91 -4.37
C ILE A 55 14.04 -5.99 -4.30
N ALA A 56 14.04 -4.84 -4.99
CA ALA A 56 15.12 -3.85 -4.88
C ALA A 56 15.25 -3.28 -3.45
N VAL A 57 14.13 -3.00 -2.77
CA VAL A 57 14.12 -2.58 -1.36
C VAL A 57 14.74 -3.65 -0.47
N ALA A 58 14.35 -4.91 -0.65
CA ALA A 58 14.89 -6.02 0.11
C ALA A 58 16.40 -6.22 -0.13
N TYR A 59 16.84 -6.12 -1.39
CA TYR A 59 18.24 -6.24 -1.78
C TYR A 59 19.11 -5.14 -1.15
N ARG A 60 18.58 -3.92 -1.03
CA ARG A 60 19.22 -2.85 -0.25
C ARG A 60 19.43 -3.28 1.21
N HIS A 61 18.39 -3.78 1.87
CA HIS A 61 18.48 -4.20 3.29
C HIS A 61 19.41 -5.40 3.52
N LEU A 62 19.53 -6.26 2.51
CA LEU A 62 20.42 -7.42 2.51
C LEU A 62 21.88 -7.09 2.12
N GLY A 63 22.17 -5.85 1.73
CA GLY A 63 23.51 -5.46 1.27
C GLY A 63 23.93 -6.13 -0.05
N VAL A 64 22.95 -6.49 -0.89
CA VAL A 64 23.22 -7.05 -2.23
C VAL A 64 23.85 -5.97 -3.13
N SER A 65 24.57 -6.38 -4.17
CA SER A 65 25.28 -5.49 -5.08
C SER A 65 24.41 -4.36 -5.65
N LYS A 66 25.03 -3.20 -5.88
CA LYS A 66 24.37 -2.03 -6.50
C LYS A 66 23.77 -2.36 -7.86
N ASP A 67 24.44 -3.21 -8.64
CA ASP A 67 23.97 -3.61 -9.97
C ASP A 67 22.70 -4.48 -9.88
N SER A 68 22.61 -5.37 -8.89
CA SER A 68 21.39 -6.16 -8.67
C SER A 68 20.22 -5.30 -8.19
N ILE A 69 20.47 -4.29 -7.36
CA ILE A 69 19.45 -3.31 -6.94
C ILE A 69 18.95 -2.53 -8.17
N TYR A 70 19.90 -1.99 -8.96
CA TYR A 70 19.56 -1.23 -10.17
C TYR A 70 18.79 -2.08 -11.18
N ALA A 71 19.18 -3.34 -11.41
CA ALA A 71 18.50 -4.22 -12.34
C ALA A 71 17.03 -4.46 -11.98
N ASN A 72 16.70 -4.58 -10.69
CA ASN A 72 15.31 -4.69 -10.24
C ASN A 72 14.54 -3.36 -10.41
N LEU A 73 15.14 -2.22 -10.07
CA LEU A 73 14.51 -0.92 -10.34
C LEU A 73 14.28 -0.67 -11.83
N TYR A 74 15.21 -1.10 -12.68
CA TYR A 74 15.06 -1.01 -14.13
C TYR A 74 13.90 -1.88 -14.62
N LYS A 75 13.79 -3.13 -14.16
CA LYS A 75 12.64 -4.00 -14.49
C LYS A 75 11.32 -3.42 -14.00
N SER A 76 11.29 -2.82 -12.81
CA SER A 76 10.12 -2.11 -12.28
C SER A 76 9.68 -0.99 -13.23
N MET A 77 10.64 -0.16 -13.66
CA MET A 77 10.40 0.92 -14.62
C MET A 77 9.96 0.42 -15.99
N GLU A 78 10.57 -0.64 -16.54
CA GLU A 78 10.19 -1.19 -17.85
C GLU A 78 8.79 -1.84 -17.84
N ASP A 79 8.42 -2.53 -16.76
CA ASP A 79 7.11 -3.20 -16.65
C ASP A 79 5.95 -2.20 -16.65
N ASN A 80 6.06 -1.15 -15.84
CA ASN A 80 5.07 -0.07 -15.83
C ASN A 80 5.72 1.29 -15.49
N PRO A 81 6.18 2.05 -16.49
CA PRO A 81 6.84 3.34 -16.28
C PRO A 81 6.01 4.33 -15.47
N SER A 82 4.71 4.41 -15.74
CA SER A 82 3.81 5.32 -15.03
C SER A 82 3.71 4.97 -13.55
N LYS A 83 3.55 3.68 -13.23
CA LYS A 83 3.48 3.19 -11.86
C LYS A 83 4.81 3.32 -11.12
N PHE A 84 5.92 3.08 -11.81
CA PHE A 84 7.25 3.31 -11.27
C PHE A 84 7.45 4.78 -10.85
N ILE A 85 7.06 5.74 -11.70
CA ILE A 85 7.17 7.17 -11.36
C ILE A 85 6.27 7.54 -10.17
N GLU A 86 5.03 7.05 -10.13
CA GLU A 86 4.13 7.25 -8.99
C GLU A 86 4.78 6.72 -7.68
N THR A 87 5.43 5.57 -7.75
CA THR A 87 6.13 4.94 -6.61
C THR A 87 7.34 5.78 -6.17
N VAL A 88 8.10 6.34 -7.12
CA VAL A 88 9.22 7.26 -6.83
C VAL A 88 8.73 8.55 -6.18
N GLU A 89 7.68 9.18 -6.72
CA GLU A 89 7.10 10.42 -6.19
C GLU A 89 6.59 10.22 -4.75
N PHE A 90 5.96 9.08 -4.48
CA PHE A 90 5.57 8.73 -3.12
C PHE A 90 6.78 8.53 -2.22
N ALA A 91 7.84 7.85 -2.66
CA ALA A 91 9.07 7.74 -1.85
C ALA A 91 9.70 9.12 -1.54
N ILE A 92 9.61 10.07 -2.47
CA ILE A 92 10.05 11.46 -2.28
C ILE A 92 9.24 12.17 -1.20
N SER A 93 7.91 11.97 -1.14
CA SER A 93 7.07 12.65 -0.14
C SER A 93 7.40 12.26 1.30
N TYR A 94 7.92 11.04 1.52
CA TYR A 94 8.42 10.60 2.83
C TYR A 94 9.90 10.95 3.09
N SER A 95 10.55 11.58 2.13
CA SER A 95 11.98 11.91 2.16
C SER A 95 12.19 13.43 2.19
N ASP A 96 11.39 14.13 2.98
CA ASP A 96 11.35 15.62 3.06
C ASP A 96 11.12 16.30 1.71
N ASN A 97 10.36 15.65 0.82
CA ASN A 97 10.15 16.10 -0.56
C ASN A 97 11.46 16.30 -1.36
N ASN A 98 12.53 15.59 -0.99
CA ASN A 98 13.83 15.66 -1.66
C ASN A 98 14.25 14.27 -2.16
N ILE A 99 14.42 14.14 -3.49
CA ILE A 99 14.85 12.88 -4.11
C ILE A 99 16.22 12.41 -3.62
N GLN A 100 17.09 13.32 -3.19
CA GLN A 100 18.40 12.96 -2.67
C GLN A 100 18.32 12.22 -1.33
N ASN A 101 17.20 12.37 -0.62
CA ASN A 101 16.94 11.69 0.64
C ASN A 101 16.37 10.28 0.45
N VAL A 102 15.89 9.92 -0.75
CA VAL A 102 15.38 8.58 -1.06
C VAL A 102 16.50 7.56 -0.96
N GLY A 103 16.22 6.42 -0.32
CA GLY A 103 17.22 5.37 -0.03
C GLY A 103 17.99 4.89 -1.27
N PHE A 104 17.34 4.80 -2.43
CA PHE A 104 17.99 4.40 -3.67
C PHE A 104 18.96 5.45 -4.23
N TYR A 105 18.66 6.75 -4.10
CA TYR A 105 19.60 7.80 -4.48
C TYR A 105 20.88 7.73 -3.67
N LYS A 106 20.78 7.49 -2.35
CA LYS A 106 21.96 7.38 -1.47
C LYS A 106 22.90 6.24 -1.87
N ILE A 107 22.40 5.21 -2.58
CA ILE A 107 23.17 4.04 -3.00
C ILE A 107 23.68 4.20 -4.44
N LEU A 108 22.81 4.65 -5.34
CA LEU A 108 23.01 4.64 -6.79
C LEU A 108 23.38 6.02 -7.37
N GLY A 109 23.15 7.10 -6.63
CA GLY A 109 23.45 8.47 -7.05
C GLY A 109 22.75 8.85 -8.35
N SER A 110 23.52 9.40 -9.29
CA SER A 110 23.03 9.84 -10.61
C SER A 110 22.38 8.73 -11.41
N LYS A 111 22.82 7.46 -11.28
CA LYS A 111 22.19 6.32 -11.98
C LYS A 111 20.70 6.20 -11.64
N PHE A 112 20.30 6.52 -10.40
CA PHE A 112 18.88 6.52 -10.03
C PHE A 112 18.13 7.70 -10.66
N LEU A 113 18.75 8.88 -10.74
CA LEU A 113 18.14 10.04 -11.41
C LEU A 113 17.92 9.76 -12.91
N ASP A 114 18.92 9.19 -13.58
CA ASP A 114 18.82 8.82 -15.00
C ASP A 114 17.67 7.83 -15.25
N LEU A 115 17.49 6.88 -14.32
CA LEU A 115 16.39 5.92 -14.38
C LEU A 115 15.02 6.60 -14.20
N VAL A 116 14.91 7.54 -13.26
CA VAL A 116 13.68 8.33 -13.03
C VAL A 116 13.35 9.19 -14.25
N GLU A 117 14.32 9.87 -14.84
CA GLU A 117 14.10 10.67 -16.05
C GLU A 117 13.71 9.80 -17.25
N THR A 118 14.29 8.61 -17.38
CA THR A 118 13.88 7.61 -18.38
C THR A 118 12.44 7.17 -18.17
N GLY A 119 12.06 6.86 -16.94
CA GLY A 119 10.69 6.46 -16.58
C GLY A 119 9.67 7.57 -16.89
N LYS A 120 9.96 8.83 -16.59
CA LYS A 120 9.08 9.98 -16.91
C LYS A 120 8.82 10.11 -18.40
N LYS A 121 9.88 9.98 -19.23
CA LYS A 121 9.75 10.04 -20.70
C LYS A 121 8.83 8.92 -21.20
N LYS A 122 9.02 7.69 -20.73
CA LYS A 122 8.20 6.53 -21.12
C LYS A 122 6.76 6.62 -20.62
N ALA A 123 6.54 7.08 -19.39
CA ALA A 123 5.21 7.28 -18.82
C ALA A 123 4.38 8.28 -19.63
N GLY A 124 5.01 9.36 -20.10
CA GLY A 124 4.38 10.34 -21.00
C GLY A 124 3.85 9.72 -22.30
N THR A 125 4.52 8.70 -22.84
CA THR A 125 4.11 7.96 -24.04
C THR A 125 3.03 6.90 -23.73
N GLN A 126 3.11 6.22 -22.58
CA GLN A 126 2.18 5.16 -22.18
C GLN A 126 0.77 5.67 -21.85
N LEU A 127 0.64 6.89 -21.33
CA LEU A 127 -0.64 7.53 -20.99
C LEU A 127 -1.62 7.67 -22.17
N GLN A 128 -1.17 7.48 -23.42
CA GLN A 128 -2.02 7.49 -24.60
C GLN A 128 -2.64 6.13 -24.95
N GLN A 129 -2.23 5.02 -24.31
CA GLN A 129 -2.65 3.67 -24.71
C GLN A 129 -3.48 2.91 -23.66
N GLU A 130 -3.42 3.29 -22.38
CA GLU A 130 -4.15 2.59 -21.30
C GLU A 130 -5.53 3.20 -21.03
N SER A 131 -6.47 3.00 -21.95
CA SER A 131 -7.89 3.24 -21.70
C SER A 131 -8.73 2.07 -22.16
N LYS A 132 -8.49 0.87 -21.61
CA LYS A 132 -9.46 -0.23 -21.74
C LYS A 132 -9.10 -1.38 -20.82
N ILE A 133 -9.87 -1.48 -19.76
CA ILE A 133 -10.62 -2.67 -19.28
C ILE A 133 -10.77 -2.46 -17.78
N THR A 134 -11.93 -2.01 -17.35
CA THR A 134 -12.41 -2.31 -16.00
C THR A 134 -13.76 -2.96 -16.18
N ASN A 135 -13.82 -4.27 -15.91
CA ASN A 135 -15.06 -5.03 -15.84
C ASN A 135 -15.83 -4.60 -14.58
N ILE A 136 -16.33 -3.36 -14.59
CA ILE A 136 -17.07 -2.79 -13.47
C ILE A 136 -18.47 -3.38 -13.51
N ILE A 137 -18.84 -4.09 -12.43
CA ILE A 137 -20.14 -4.74 -12.33
C ILE A 137 -21.20 -3.76 -11.83
N ASN A 138 -20.89 -2.98 -10.78
CA ASN A 138 -21.78 -1.96 -10.23
C ASN A 138 -21.11 -0.58 -10.19
N GLN A 139 -21.37 0.22 -11.21
CA GLN A 139 -20.78 1.55 -11.36
C GLN A 139 -21.15 2.48 -10.19
N LYS A 140 -22.39 2.44 -9.69
CA LYS A 140 -22.84 3.29 -8.58
C LYS A 140 -22.04 3.03 -7.29
N VAL A 141 -21.79 1.75 -6.98
CA VAL A 141 -20.96 1.38 -5.82
C VAL A 141 -19.53 1.82 -6.02
N VAL A 142 -18.96 1.57 -7.21
CA VAL A 142 -17.58 1.99 -7.53
C VAL A 142 -17.42 3.52 -7.44
N ASP A 143 -18.34 4.30 -8.01
CA ASP A 143 -18.31 5.77 -7.93
C ASP A 143 -18.39 6.25 -6.48
N THR A 144 -19.20 5.58 -5.65
CA THR A 144 -19.29 5.88 -4.22
C THR A 144 -17.96 5.61 -3.51
N LEU A 145 -17.34 4.45 -3.75
CA LEU A 145 -16.04 4.10 -3.19
C LEU A 145 -14.94 5.08 -3.63
N ILE A 146 -14.92 5.46 -4.91
CA ILE A 146 -13.97 6.43 -5.46
C ILE A 146 -14.16 7.79 -4.77
N ALA A 147 -15.39 8.28 -4.67
CA ALA A 147 -15.67 9.57 -4.03
C ALA A 147 -15.24 9.58 -2.55
N MET A 148 -15.49 8.48 -1.83
CA MET A 148 -15.05 8.34 -0.43
C MET A 148 -13.53 8.29 -0.31
N MET A 149 -12.84 7.58 -1.21
CA MET A 149 -11.36 7.52 -1.24
C MET A 149 -10.73 8.88 -1.57
N ILE A 150 -11.34 9.67 -2.47
CA ILE A 150 -10.89 11.03 -2.77
C ILE A 150 -10.97 11.91 -1.52
N LEU A 151 -12.08 11.82 -0.77
CA LEU A 151 -12.27 12.55 0.49
C LEU A 151 -11.32 12.06 1.59
N ASP A 152 -11.09 10.75 1.67
CA ASP A 152 -10.14 10.14 2.59
C ASP A 152 -8.72 10.70 2.40
N GLN A 153 -8.31 10.96 1.16
CA GLN A 153 -6.99 11.49 0.85
C GLN A 153 -6.93 13.03 0.83
N GLN A 154 -8.02 13.73 1.14
CA GLN A 154 -8.12 15.18 0.93
C GLN A 154 -7.09 15.96 1.75
N TYR A 155 -7.00 15.70 3.05
CA TYR A 155 -6.08 16.41 3.94
C TYR A 155 -4.80 15.63 4.22
N ARG A 156 -4.79 14.30 4.02
CA ARG A 156 -3.60 13.44 4.17
C ARG A 156 -2.46 13.80 3.22
N LYS A 157 -2.75 14.45 2.09
CA LYS A 157 -1.75 14.93 1.13
C LYS A 157 -1.03 16.21 1.56
N ASP A 158 -1.48 16.87 2.63
CA ASP A 158 -0.80 18.04 3.16
C ASP A 158 0.58 17.63 3.74
N PRO A 159 1.71 18.21 3.27
CA PRO A 159 3.04 17.88 3.77
C PRO A 159 3.20 18.08 5.29
N PHE A 160 2.36 18.91 5.90
CA PHE A 160 2.34 19.20 7.32
C PHE A 160 1.20 18.49 8.05
N PHE A 161 0.50 17.54 7.42
CA PHE A 161 -0.62 16.82 8.02
C PHE A 161 -0.30 16.32 9.43
N LEU A 162 0.83 15.64 9.61
CA LEU A 162 1.26 15.09 10.91
C LEU A 162 1.59 16.16 11.97
N LYS A 163 1.89 17.40 11.55
CA LYS A 163 2.26 18.52 12.43
C LYS A 163 1.09 19.49 12.67
N ASN A 164 0.06 19.45 11.83
CA ASN A 164 -1.06 20.39 11.89
C ASN A 164 -2.33 19.74 12.46
N LYS A 165 -2.57 19.99 13.76
CA LYS A 165 -3.74 19.46 14.49
C LYS A 165 -5.08 19.91 13.90
N GLU A 166 -5.17 21.10 13.31
CA GLU A 166 -6.42 21.57 12.70
C GLU A 166 -6.75 20.77 11.44
N VAL A 167 -5.75 20.53 10.60
CA VAL A 167 -5.88 19.70 9.39
C VAL A 167 -6.22 18.25 9.76
N GLN A 168 -5.58 17.69 10.80
CA GLN A 168 -5.96 16.37 11.34
C GLN A 168 -7.40 16.33 11.81
N ARG A 169 -7.88 17.36 12.53
CA ARG A 169 -9.27 17.45 12.98
C ARG A 169 -10.24 17.46 11.80
N LYS A 170 -9.92 18.17 10.71
CA LYS A 170 -10.73 18.16 9.48
C LYS A 170 -10.76 16.76 8.86
N GLN A 171 -9.62 16.06 8.83
CA GLN A 171 -9.56 14.67 8.36
C GLN A 171 -10.40 13.74 9.22
N TYR A 172 -10.33 13.84 10.55
CA TYR A 172 -11.14 13.00 11.45
C TYR A 172 -12.64 13.16 11.26
N ILE A 173 -13.11 14.36 10.87
CA ILE A 173 -14.51 14.59 10.51
C ILE A 173 -14.84 13.83 9.22
N LEU A 174 -13.99 13.92 8.19
CA LEU A 174 -14.18 13.19 6.94
C LEU A 174 -14.17 11.67 7.16
N ASP A 175 -13.26 11.17 7.99
CA ASP A 175 -13.16 9.75 8.31
C ASP A 175 -14.45 9.24 8.99
N SER A 176 -15.03 10.02 9.92
CA SER A 176 -16.35 9.69 10.50
C SER A 176 -17.48 9.70 9.49
N LEU A 177 -17.52 10.70 8.59
CA LEU A 177 -18.54 10.76 7.55
C LEU A 177 -18.41 9.58 6.58
N ASN A 178 -17.18 9.16 6.28
CA ASN A 178 -16.91 7.95 5.51
C ASN A 178 -17.37 6.70 6.26
N GLY A 179 -17.14 6.57 7.57
CA GLY A 179 -17.65 5.46 8.38
C GLY A 179 -19.17 5.30 8.28
N ILE A 180 -19.93 6.40 8.34
CA ILE A 180 -21.40 6.38 8.14
C ILE A 180 -21.77 5.88 6.73
N LYS A 181 -21.06 6.35 5.70
CA LYS A 181 -21.29 5.93 4.32
C LYS A 181 -20.94 4.45 4.11
N LEU A 182 -19.84 3.97 4.69
CA LEU A 182 -19.43 2.56 4.66
C LEU A 182 -20.53 1.68 5.25
N TYR A 183 -21.05 2.06 6.42
CA TYR A 183 -22.12 1.31 7.06
C TYR A 183 -23.38 1.24 6.19
N ARG A 184 -23.77 2.35 5.55
CA ARG A 184 -24.91 2.36 4.61
C ARG A 184 -24.66 1.49 3.39
N LEU A 185 -23.48 1.60 2.79
CA LEU A 185 -23.07 0.81 1.63
C LEU A 185 -23.11 -0.69 1.95
N TYR A 186 -22.57 -1.07 3.12
CA TYR A 186 -22.60 -2.44 3.61
C TYR A 186 -24.01 -2.95 3.85
N LYS A 187 -24.90 -2.12 4.44
CA LYS A 187 -26.30 -2.51 4.66
C LYS A 187 -27.05 -2.78 3.35
N GLU A 188 -26.75 -2.00 2.30
CA GLU A 188 -27.45 -2.09 1.01
C GLU A 188 -26.89 -3.21 0.12
N TYR A 189 -25.57 -3.42 0.12
CA TYR A 189 -24.90 -4.31 -0.85
C TYR A 189 -24.07 -5.43 -0.22
N GLY A 190 -23.88 -5.46 1.10
CA GLY A 190 -22.85 -6.28 1.75
C GLY A 190 -21.44 -5.72 1.52
N TYR A 191 -20.41 -6.55 1.72
CA TYR A 191 -19.02 -6.12 1.47
C TYR A 191 -18.81 -5.91 -0.04
N PRO A 192 -18.44 -4.71 -0.51
CA PRO A 192 -18.34 -4.40 -1.94
C PRO A 192 -17.00 -4.89 -2.53
N GLY A 193 -16.80 -6.20 -2.55
CA GLY A 193 -15.62 -6.85 -3.09
C GLY A 193 -15.67 -7.06 -4.60
N LYS A 194 -14.88 -8.02 -5.10
CA LYS A 194 -14.81 -8.44 -6.51
C LYS A 194 -16.17 -8.66 -7.16
N SER A 195 -17.08 -9.32 -6.48
CA SER A 195 -18.41 -9.66 -7.01
C SER A 195 -19.27 -8.44 -7.31
N ILE A 196 -18.99 -7.29 -6.69
CA ILE A 196 -19.75 -6.04 -6.86
C ILE A 196 -18.96 -5.01 -7.68
N THR A 197 -17.65 -4.93 -7.45
CA THR A 197 -16.80 -3.91 -8.08
C THR A 197 -16.13 -4.39 -9.36
N GLY A 198 -16.03 -5.71 -9.56
CA GLY A 198 -15.14 -6.35 -10.53
C GLY A 198 -13.78 -6.69 -9.92
N ASP A 199 -13.00 -7.54 -10.60
CA ASP A 199 -11.62 -7.84 -10.19
C ASP A 199 -10.70 -6.66 -10.54
N ASN A 200 -10.64 -5.68 -9.64
CA ASN A 200 -9.90 -4.43 -9.81
C ASN A 200 -9.55 -3.82 -8.45
N GLU A 201 -8.89 -2.67 -8.46
CA GLU A 201 -8.40 -2.01 -7.24
C GLU A 201 -9.51 -1.58 -6.26
N TYR A 202 -10.74 -1.36 -6.75
CA TYR A 202 -11.84 -0.80 -5.95
C TYR A 202 -12.36 -1.76 -4.88
N GLN A 203 -12.20 -3.07 -5.09
CA GLN A 203 -12.57 -4.11 -4.11
C GLN A 203 -11.90 -3.91 -2.74
N ASN A 204 -10.77 -3.18 -2.72
CA ASN A 204 -9.96 -2.96 -1.52
C ASN A 204 -10.30 -1.64 -0.80
N TYR A 205 -11.05 -0.73 -1.45
CA TYR A 205 -11.27 0.61 -0.93
C TYR A 205 -12.09 0.60 0.36
N PHE A 206 -13.06 -0.31 0.48
CA PHE A 206 -13.84 -0.47 1.71
C PHE A 206 -12.93 -0.73 2.92
N CYS A 207 -12.06 -1.75 2.82
CA CYS A 207 -11.16 -2.12 3.91
C CYS A 207 -10.13 -1.01 4.22
N LEU A 208 -9.60 -0.32 3.20
CA LEU A 208 -8.73 0.83 3.42
C LEU A 208 -9.40 1.93 4.27
N MET A 209 -10.65 2.26 3.97
CA MET A 209 -11.35 3.29 4.71
C MET A 209 -11.66 2.87 6.15
N VAL A 210 -11.85 1.56 6.41
CA VAL A 210 -11.93 1.02 7.78
C VAL A 210 -10.58 1.17 8.51
N GLU A 211 -9.46 0.85 7.84
CA GLU A 211 -8.11 0.99 8.40
C GLU A 211 -7.78 2.47 8.74
N HIS A 212 -8.14 3.39 7.85
CA HIS A 212 -7.99 4.84 8.04
C HIS A 212 -9.01 5.46 9.01
N GLY A 213 -10.05 4.72 9.40
CA GLY A 213 -11.08 5.18 10.33
C GLY A 213 -10.49 5.80 11.59
N GLN A 214 -11.27 6.67 12.26
CA GLN A 214 -10.84 7.32 13.50
C GLN A 214 -10.20 6.27 14.41
N ASN A 215 -8.99 6.53 14.95
CA ASN A 215 -8.16 5.65 15.79
C ASN A 215 -8.94 4.98 16.96
N LYS A 216 -9.91 4.14 16.65
CA LYS A 216 -10.93 3.59 17.52
C LYS A 216 -10.99 2.12 17.19
N THR A 217 -10.25 1.37 17.98
CA THR A 217 -10.19 -0.09 17.94
C THR A 217 -11.59 -0.73 17.86
N GLY A 218 -12.60 -0.13 18.50
CA GLY A 218 -13.97 -0.65 18.47
C GLY A 218 -14.60 -0.74 17.08
N GLU A 219 -14.45 0.29 16.23
CA GLU A 219 -15.04 0.27 14.88
C GLU A 219 -14.31 -0.74 13.98
N GLN A 220 -12.98 -0.75 14.05
CA GLN A 220 -12.18 -1.67 13.26
C GLN A 220 -12.39 -3.13 13.68
N ARG A 221 -12.54 -3.41 15.00
CA ARG A 221 -12.92 -4.72 15.51
C ARG A 221 -14.29 -5.17 15.04
N PHE A 222 -15.25 -4.25 14.91
CA PHE A 222 -16.57 -4.57 14.37
C PHE A 222 -16.45 -5.03 12.91
N TRP A 223 -15.66 -4.33 12.09
CA TRP A 223 -15.50 -4.65 10.68
C TRP A 223 -14.58 -5.85 10.41
N LEU A 224 -13.61 -6.13 11.29
CA LEU A 224 -12.61 -7.17 11.10
C LEU A 224 -13.19 -8.55 10.72
N PRO A 225 -14.18 -9.13 11.42
CA PRO A 225 -14.75 -10.43 11.04
C PRO A 225 -15.48 -10.39 9.69
N ILE A 226 -16.11 -9.26 9.33
CA ILE A 226 -16.80 -9.09 8.04
C ILE A 226 -15.78 -9.10 6.90
N ILE A 227 -14.68 -8.38 7.08
CA ILE A 227 -13.61 -8.27 6.08
C ILE A 227 -12.82 -9.59 5.99
N ALA A 228 -12.63 -10.30 7.11
CA ALA A 228 -12.03 -11.64 7.12
C ALA A 228 -12.84 -12.64 6.29
N GLU A 229 -14.17 -12.60 6.39
CA GLU A 229 -15.05 -13.44 5.57
C GLU A 229 -14.98 -13.06 4.08
N ALA A 230 -14.87 -11.77 3.77
CA ALA A 230 -14.62 -11.31 2.40
C ALA A 230 -13.27 -11.83 1.88
N LEU A 231 -12.22 -11.85 2.71
CA LEU A 231 -10.90 -12.39 2.32
C LEU A 231 -11.01 -13.87 1.99
N LYS A 232 -11.69 -14.65 2.84
CA LYS A 232 -11.92 -16.09 2.63
C LYS A 232 -12.66 -16.37 1.32
N LYS A 233 -13.57 -15.47 0.93
CA LYS A 233 -14.30 -15.51 -0.35
C LYS A 233 -13.50 -14.96 -1.53
N LYS A 234 -12.24 -14.54 -1.32
CA LYS A 234 -11.37 -13.91 -2.32
C LYS A 234 -11.96 -12.61 -2.90
N GLU A 235 -12.76 -11.90 -2.09
CA GLU A 235 -13.44 -10.66 -2.47
C GLU A 235 -12.55 -9.41 -2.32
N LEU A 236 -11.39 -9.53 -1.65
CA LEU A 236 -10.35 -8.50 -1.56
C LEU A 236 -8.96 -9.12 -1.57
N GLY A 237 -7.92 -8.28 -1.70
CA GLY A 237 -6.53 -8.72 -1.64
C GLY A 237 -6.02 -8.94 -0.21
N THR A 238 -5.24 -10.00 -0.02
CA THR A 238 -4.59 -10.38 1.25
C THR A 238 -3.82 -9.22 1.90
N ALA A 239 -3.08 -8.49 1.07
CA ALA A 239 -2.28 -7.33 1.42
C ALA A 239 -3.03 -6.29 2.28
N ILE A 240 -4.27 -5.98 1.91
CA ILE A 240 -5.07 -4.96 2.61
C ILE A 240 -5.71 -5.46 3.89
N PHE A 241 -6.02 -6.74 3.93
CA PHE A 241 -6.44 -7.35 5.17
C PHE A 241 -5.31 -7.37 6.21
N LYS A 242 -4.07 -7.65 5.78
CA LYS A 242 -2.87 -7.58 6.65
C LYS A 242 -2.68 -6.17 7.25
N MET A 243 -2.92 -5.10 6.48
CA MET A 243 -2.87 -3.73 7.00
C MET A 243 -3.91 -3.47 8.09
N LEU A 244 -5.14 -3.97 7.91
CA LEU A 244 -6.18 -3.84 8.93
C LEU A 244 -5.83 -4.63 10.21
N LEU A 245 -5.22 -5.81 10.08
CA LEU A 245 -4.75 -6.60 11.22
C LEU A 245 -3.64 -5.89 12.00
N ASP A 246 -2.69 -5.28 11.30
CA ASP A 246 -1.63 -4.48 11.92
C ASP A 246 -2.20 -3.27 12.65
N ARG A 247 -3.14 -2.56 12.03
CA ARG A 247 -3.82 -1.41 12.62
C ARG A 247 -4.60 -1.78 13.89
N VAL A 248 -5.48 -2.77 13.73
CA VAL A 248 -5.84 -3.81 14.70
C VAL A 248 -5.05 -3.80 16.00
N HIS A 249 -3.96 -4.55 15.88
CA HIS A 249 -3.05 -4.92 16.92
C HIS A 249 -2.26 -3.75 17.48
N TRP A 250 -1.89 -2.80 16.62
CA TRP A 250 -1.13 -1.63 17.01
C TRP A 250 -1.90 -0.77 18.00
N LEU A 251 -3.18 -0.50 17.74
CA LEU A 251 -4.01 0.28 18.65
C LEU A 251 -4.23 -0.41 20.01
N GLU A 252 -4.00 -1.72 20.10
CA GLU A 252 -4.24 -2.52 21.30
C GLU A 252 -2.98 -2.78 22.12
N THR A 253 -1.86 -2.99 21.43
CA THR A 253 -0.64 -3.53 22.03
C THR A 253 0.57 -2.63 21.82
N GLY A 254 0.47 -1.64 20.92
CA GLY A 254 1.61 -0.86 20.47
C GLY A 254 2.54 -1.61 19.49
N LYS A 255 2.13 -2.78 18.99
CA LYS A 255 2.90 -3.63 18.06
C LYS A 255 2.08 -4.01 16.82
N GLN A 256 2.74 -4.52 15.79
CA GLN A 256 2.10 -4.96 14.54
C GLN A 256 2.61 -6.34 14.09
N TYR A 257 1.89 -7.01 13.20
CA TYR A 257 2.26 -8.35 12.73
C TYR A 257 3.10 -8.33 11.46
N PHE A 258 2.73 -7.49 10.49
CA PHE A 258 3.24 -7.56 9.12
C PHE A 258 4.10 -6.36 8.71
N GLY A 259 4.11 -5.28 9.50
CA GLY A 259 5.01 -4.14 9.27
C GLY A 259 4.38 -2.99 8.49
N SER A 260 3.04 -2.89 8.42
CA SER A 260 2.32 -1.84 7.69
C SER A 260 2.17 -0.49 8.40
N HIS A 261 2.78 -0.28 9.57
CA HIS A 261 2.77 0.98 10.31
C HIS A 261 4.19 1.43 10.67
N HIS A 262 4.51 2.69 10.37
CA HIS A 262 5.86 3.23 10.58
C HIS A 262 6.13 3.42 12.07
N ASP A 263 7.37 3.18 12.50
CA ASP A 263 7.81 3.26 13.90
C ASP A 263 7.05 2.36 14.89
N VAL A 264 6.29 1.39 14.38
CA VAL A 264 5.63 0.37 15.21
C VAL A 264 6.48 -0.90 15.21
N PRO A 265 6.90 -1.40 16.38
CA PRO A 265 7.66 -2.66 16.44
C PRO A 265 6.82 -3.86 16.00
N LEU A 266 7.46 -4.84 15.37
CA LEU A 266 6.84 -6.14 15.09
C LEU A 266 6.56 -6.88 16.42
N ASP A 267 5.51 -7.68 16.44
CA ASP A 267 5.26 -8.62 17.52
C ASP A 267 6.12 -9.89 17.39
N SER A 268 5.99 -10.80 18.36
CA SER A 268 6.76 -12.05 18.35
C SER A 268 6.40 -12.92 17.14
N ASP A 269 7.37 -13.68 16.64
CA ASP A 269 7.15 -14.59 15.51
C ASP A 269 6.04 -15.62 15.84
N GLU A 270 5.92 -16.07 17.09
CA GLU A 270 4.81 -16.93 17.53
C GLU A 270 3.42 -16.27 17.36
N SER A 271 3.31 -14.99 17.76
CA SER A 271 2.10 -14.19 17.61
C SER A 271 1.75 -14.02 16.13
N ILE A 272 2.76 -13.76 15.30
CA ILE A 272 2.63 -13.61 13.84
C ILE A 272 2.15 -14.92 13.20
N GLU A 273 2.76 -16.05 13.53
CA GLU A 273 2.36 -17.35 12.97
C GLU A 273 0.95 -17.75 13.42
N LYS A 274 0.57 -17.45 14.67
CA LYS A 274 -0.80 -17.65 15.16
C LYS A 274 -1.82 -16.86 14.35
N ILE A 275 -1.55 -15.57 14.06
CA ILE A 275 -2.50 -14.74 13.31
C ILE A 275 -2.61 -15.20 11.84
N LYS A 276 -1.51 -15.68 11.25
CA LYS A 276 -1.52 -16.25 9.89
C LYS A 276 -2.37 -17.51 9.84
N MET A 277 -2.19 -18.44 10.79
CA MET A 277 -3.01 -19.65 10.87
C MET A 277 -4.50 -19.33 11.08
N GLN A 278 -4.81 -18.34 11.92
CA GLN A 278 -6.19 -17.94 12.20
C GLN A 278 -6.94 -17.48 10.95
N TYR A 279 -6.28 -16.76 10.05
CA TYR A 279 -6.91 -16.16 8.86
C TYR A 279 -6.51 -16.81 7.53
N GLY A 280 -5.64 -17.81 7.54
CA GLY A 280 -5.14 -18.49 6.33
C GLY A 280 -4.25 -17.60 5.45
N LEU A 281 -3.29 -16.90 6.06
CA LEU A 281 -2.40 -15.91 5.43
C LEU A 281 -0.97 -16.38 5.16
#